data_AF-A0A3G8C920-F1
#
_entry.id   AF-A0A3G8C920-F1
#
_cell.length_a   1.000
_cell.length_b   1.000
_cell.length_c   1.000
_cell.angle_alpha   90.00
_cell.angle_beta   90.00
_cell.angle_gamma   90.00
#
_symmetry.space_group_name_H-M   'P 1'
#
loop_
_entity.id
_entity.type
_entity.pdbx_description
1 polymer ?
#
loop_
_entity_poly.entity_id
_entity_poly.type
_entity_poly.pdbx_seq_one_letter_code
_entity_poly.pdbx_strand_id
1 'polypeptide(L)' 'MSRFRNKVDAQQAHILSLRLAIVMLALLSAGLWYGWRSAPTDLTVHVPPDLRSGSTRKWWDVPPENVYAFALYIWPT' A
#
# COMPACT_ATOMS: atom_id res chain seq x y z
N MET A 1 -27.15 46.43 -2.60
CA MET A 1 -26.91 44.95 -2.60
C MET A 1 -27.26 44.41 -1.22
N SER A 2 -28.18 43.43 -1.10
CA SER A 2 -28.75 43.00 0.19
C SER A 2 -27.81 42.07 0.97
N ARG A 3 -27.67 42.30 2.27
CA ARG A 3 -26.77 41.57 3.19
C ARG A 3 -27.00 40.05 3.22
N PHE A 4 -28.19 39.60 2.84
CA PHE A 4 -28.54 38.18 2.73
C PHE A 4 -27.86 37.48 1.54
N ARG A 5 -27.69 38.17 0.40
CA ARG A 5 -27.02 37.59 -0.79
C ARG A 5 -25.55 37.30 -0.53
N ASN A 6 -24.85 38.21 0.15
CA ASN A 6 -23.44 38.00 0.53
C ASN A 6 -23.22 36.76 1.43
N LYS A 7 -24.18 36.43 2.31
CA LYS A 7 -24.08 35.23 3.16
C LYS A 7 -24.26 33.95 2.34
N VAL A 8 -25.18 33.96 1.37
CA VAL A 8 -25.40 32.84 0.46
C VAL A 8 -24.18 32.62 -0.43
N ASP A 9 -23.60 33.69 -0.96
CA ASP A 9 -22.40 33.61 -1.81
C ASP A 9 -21.19 33.06 -1.05
N ALA A 10 -20.98 33.49 0.20
CA ALA A 10 -19.91 32.97 1.06
C ALA A 10 -20.10 31.46 1.35
N GLN A 11 -21.34 31.01 1.60
CA GLN A 11 -21.64 29.60 1.81
C GLN A 11 -21.45 28.78 0.53
N GLN A 12 -21.84 29.31 -0.62
CA GLN A 12 -21.62 28.63 -1.90
C GLN A 12 -20.14 28.48 -2.24
N ALA A 13 -19.34 29.53 -2.00
CA ALA A 13 -17.88 29.46 -2.19
C ALA A 13 -17.25 28.38 -1.29
N HIS A 14 -17.71 28.27 -0.04
CA HIS A 14 -17.24 27.24 0.89
C HIS A 14 -17.67 25.82 0.47
N ILE A 15 -18.90 25.64 -0.03
CA ILE A 15 -19.35 24.35 -0.56
C ILE A 15 -18.53 23.98 -1.81
N LEU A 16 -18.20 24.95 -2.65
CA LEU A 16 -17.37 24.74 -3.83
C LEU A 16 -15.94 24.33 -3.45
N SER A 17 -15.33 24.99 -2.46
CA SER A 17 -14.00 24.60 -1.96
C SER A 17 -13.99 23.20 -1.35
N LEU A 18 -15.01 22.85 -0.55
CA LEU A 18 -15.19 21.49 -0.01
C LEU A 18 -15.33 20.44 -1.12
N ARG A 19 -16.13 20.70 -2.16
CA ARG A 19 -16.27 19.78 -3.30
C ARG A 19 -14.95 19.59 -4.03
N LEU A 20 -14.20 20.66 -4.25
CA LEU A 20 -12.88 20.60 -4.90
C LEU A 20 -11.89 19.78 -4.05
N ALA A 21 -11.90 19.97 -2.72
CA ALA A 21 -11.08 19.19 -1.80
C ALA A 21 -11.44 17.69 -1.85
N ILE A 22 -12.72 17.34 -1.89
CA ILE A 22 -13.17 15.94 -2.02
C ILE A 22 -12.69 15.32 -3.34
N VAL A 23 -12.82 16.04 -4.46
CA VAL A 23 -12.35 15.55 -5.77
C VAL A 23 -10.84 15.33 -5.76
N MET A 24 -10.07 16.26 -5.20
CA MET A 24 -8.61 16.12 -5.09
C MET A 24 -8.24 14.89 -4.24
N LEU A 25 -8.91 14.68 -3.12
CA LEU A 25 -8.65 13.55 -2.23
C LEU A 25 -8.99 12.21 -2.92
N ALA A 26 -10.11 12.15 -3.66
CA ALA A 26 -10.50 10.97 -4.42
C ALA A 26 -9.47 10.61 -5.50
N LEU A 27 -8.92 11.60 -6.20
CA LEU A 27 -7.86 11.39 -7.19
C LEU A 27 -6.58 10.84 -6.55
N LEU A 28 -6.18 11.37 -5.39
CA LEU A 28 -5.02 10.86 -4.65
C LEU A 28 -5.22 9.41 -4.20
N SER A 29 -6.38 9.09 -3.64
CA SER A 29 -6.73 7.73 -3.24
C SER A 29 -6.74 6.76 -4.44
N ALA A 30 -7.29 7.18 -5.59
CA ALA A 30 -7.27 6.38 -6.81
C ALA A 30 -5.84 6.16 -7.33
N GLY A 31 -4.99 7.18 -7.28
CA GLY A 31 -3.58 7.08 -7.67
C GLY A 31 -2.79 6.11 -6.77
N LEU A 32 -3.00 6.18 -5.46
CA LEU A 32 -2.40 5.25 -4.49
C LEU A 32 -2.89 3.82 -4.71
N TRP A 33 -4.19 3.63 -4.95
CA TRP A 33 -4.77 2.33 -5.27
C TRP A 33 -4.14 1.73 -6.53
N TYR A 34 -4.01 2.53 -7.58
CA TYR A 34 -3.37 2.12 -8.83
C TYR A 34 -1.89 1.79 -8.63
N GLY A 35 -1.17 2.62 -7.87
CA GLY A 35 0.24 2.39 -7.53
C GLY A 35 0.44 1.10 -6.72
N TRP A 36 -0.42 0.85 -5.74
CA TRP A 36 -0.39 -0.37 -4.93
C TRP A 36 -0.66 -1.62 -5.78
N ARG A 37 -1.66 -1.57 -6.67
CA ARG A 37 -1.94 -2.67 -7.60
C ARG A 37 -0.76 -2.97 -8.54
N SER A 38 0.01 -1.94 -8.87
CA SER A 38 1.14 -2.03 -9.79
C SER A 38 2.45 -2.35 -9.08
N ALA A 39 2.47 -2.47 -7.75
CA ALA A 39 3.66 -2.83 -6.99
C ALA A 39 4.07 -4.27 -7.40
N PRO A 40 5.26 -4.45 -8.00
CA PRO A 40 5.70 -5.75 -8.51
C PRO A 40 5.92 -6.70 -7.33
N THR A 41 5.27 -7.85 -7.40
CA THR A 41 5.33 -8.95 -6.42
C THR A 41 6.61 -9.80 -6.55
N ASP A 42 7.41 -9.54 -7.58
CA ASP A 42 8.64 -10.25 -7.88
C ASP A 42 9.85 -9.44 -7.41
N LEU A 43 10.16 -9.58 -6.12
CA LEU A 43 11.47 -9.25 -5.60
C LEU A 43 12.45 -10.34 -6.06
N THR A 44 12.97 -10.23 -7.28
CA THR A 44 14.03 -11.12 -7.76
C THR A 44 15.33 -10.78 -7.04
N VAL A 45 15.54 -11.41 -5.88
CA VAL A 45 16.81 -11.34 -5.15
C VAL A 45 17.86 -12.09 -5.95
N HIS A 46 18.76 -11.36 -6.59
CA HIS A 46 19.98 -11.93 -7.19
C HIS A 46 20.96 -12.25 -6.06
N VAL A 47 20.77 -13.41 -5.43
CA VAL A 47 21.79 -14.01 -4.58
C VAL A 47 22.92 -14.45 -5.52
N PRO A 48 24.12 -13.86 -5.43
CA PRO A 48 25.24 -14.33 -6.22
C PRO A 48 25.44 -15.83 -5.92
N PRO A 49 25.69 -16.66 -6.95
CA PRO A 49 25.77 -18.11 -6.79
C PRO A 49 26.91 -18.45 -5.85
N ASP A 50 26.59 -18.75 -4.60
CA ASP A 50 27.53 -19.49 -3.75
C ASP A 50 27.59 -20.91 -4.30
N LEU A 51 28.82 -21.36 -4.57
CA LEU A 51 29.18 -22.52 -5.40
C LEU A 51 28.86 -23.88 -4.73
N ARG A 52 27.77 -23.97 -3.96
CA ARG A 52 27.38 -25.21 -3.27
C ARG A 52 25.90 -25.58 -3.37
N SER A 53 25.00 -24.65 -3.67
CA SER A 53 23.60 -24.97 -3.98
C SER A 53 22.87 -23.72 -4.49
N GLY A 54 22.92 -23.49 -5.80
CA GLY A 54 22.08 -22.48 -6.45
C GLY A 54 20.61 -22.87 -6.36
N SER A 55 19.94 -22.46 -5.28
CA SER A 55 18.49 -22.59 -5.15
C SER A 55 17.87 -21.24 -5.46
N THR A 56 17.36 -21.10 -6.68
CA THR A 56 16.46 -20.02 -7.06
C THR A 56 15.12 -20.25 -6.33
N ARG A 57 15.03 -19.84 -5.07
CA ARG A 57 13.83 -20.03 -4.25
C ARG A 57 12.97 -18.76 -4.27
N LYS A 58 11.69 -18.95 -4.55
CA LYS A 58 10.67 -17.90 -4.48
C LYS A 58 10.53 -17.44 -3.02
N TRP A 59 10.43 -16.15 -2.76
CA TRP A 59 10.38 -15.61 -1.38
C TRP A 59 9.15 -16.09 -0.57
N TRP A 60 8.12 -16.60 -1.25
CA TRP A 60 6.90 -17.15 -0.66
C TRP A 60 6.95 -18.67 -0.44
N ASP A 61 8.05 -19.34 -0.77
CA ASP A 61 8.20 -20.78 -0.60
C ASP A 61 8.86 -21.07 0.76
N VAL A 62 8.03 -21.24 1.80
CA VAL A 62 8.49 -21.55 3.17
C VAL A 62 8.82 -23.04 3.23
N PRO A 63 10.10 -23.42 3.40
CA PRO A 63 10.47 -24.81 3.44
C PRO A 63 9.92 -25.45 4.74
N PRO A 64 9.41 -26.70 4.69
CA PRO A 64 8.75 -27.33 5.84
C PRO A 64 9.67 -27.44 7.07
N GLU A 65 10.99 -27.52 6.86
CA GLU A 65 12.03 -27.40 7.89
C GLU A 65 11.91 -26.14 8.77
N ASN A 66 11.53 -24.98 8.21
CA ASN A 66 11.31 -23.76 9.01
C ASN A 66 10.04 -23.84 9.87
N VAL A 67 9.03 -24.59 9.44
CA VAL A 67 7.80 -24.81 10.23
C VAL A 67 8.12 -25.65 11.47
N TYR A 68 8.97 -26.66 11.31
CA TYR A 68 9.40 -27.51 12.43
C TYR A 68 10.39 -26.80 13.36
N ALA A 69 11.30 -25.97 12.83
CA ALA A 69 12.22 -25.18 13.65
C ALA A 69 11.48 -24.16 14.55
N PHE A 70 10.42 -23.52 14.05
CA PHE A 70 9.58 -22.62 14.83
C PHE A 70 8.87 -23.34 15.97
N ALA A 71 8.31 -24.52 15.71
CA ALA A 71 7.64 -25.32 16.74
C ALA A 71 8.59 -25.71 17.88
N LEU A 72 9.83 -26.10 17.56
CA LEU A 72 10.88 -26.40 18.54
C LEU A 72 11.35 -25.18 19.34
N TYR A 73 11.35 -23.99 18.72
CA TYR A 73 11.70 -22.75 19.41
C TYR A 73 10.65 -22.33 20.45
N ILE A 74 9.36 -22.54 20.14
CA ILE A 74 8.25 -22.17 21.05
C ILE A 74 8.08 -23.21 22.16
N TRP A 75 8.27 -24.49 21.84
CA TRP A 75 8.21 -25.58 22.82
C TRP A 75 9.56 -26.30 22.90
N PRO A 76 10.54 -25.72 23.59
CA PRO A 76 11.72 -26.47 23.99
C PRO A 76 11.30 -27.51 25.02
N THR A 77 11.52 -28.79 24.71
CA THR A 77 11.41 -29.90 25.67
C THR A 77 12.49 -29.83 26.74
#